data_AF-A0A948XCZ0-F1
#
_entry.id   AF-A0A948XCZ0-F1
#
_cell.length_a   1.000
_cell.length_b   1.000
_cell.length_c   1.000
_cell.angle_alpha   90.00
_cell.angle_beta   90.00
_cell.angle_gamma   90.00
#
_symmetry.space_group_name_H-M   'P 1'
#
loop_
_entity.id
_entity.type
_entity.pdbx_description
1 polymer ?
#
loop_
_entity_poly.entity_id
_entity_poly.type
_entity_poly.pdbx_seq_one_letter_code
_entity_poly.pdbx_strand_id
1 'polypeptide(L)'
;VSAEFGVVMLIYLKHALAELGPNPDTAQVEAAVREGALLRVRPKAMTVAVIFAGLLPILLGSGTGSEVMSRIAAPMIGGMLTAPLLSMLVLPAAYLLLHRPKSKPVS
;
A
#
# COMPACT_ATOMS: atom_id res chain seq x y z
N VAL A 1 -0.29 11.81 4.85
CA VAL A 1 -0.10 10.34 5.00
C VAL A 1 -0.75 9.52 3.87
N SER A 2 -2.07 9.54 3.65
CA SER A 2 -2.70 8.73 2.58
C SER A 2 -2.22 9.10 1.17
N ALA A 3 -2.22 10.39 0.83
CA ALA A 3 -1.72 10.88 -0.46
C ALA A 3 -0.23 10.56 -0.69
N GLU A 4 0.60 10.69 0.34
CA GLU A 4 2.02 10.38 0.31
C GLU A 4 2.28 8.90 -0.02
N PHE A 5 1.57 7.98 0.65
CA PHE A 5 1.66 6.55 0.34
C PHE A 5 1.27 6.26 -1.11
N GLY A 6 0.28 6.98 -1.64
CA GLY A 6 -0.18 6.84 -3.01
C GLY A 6 0.84 7.34 -4.04
N VAL A 7 1.33 8.56 -3.88
CA VAL A 7 2.33 9.18 -4.77
C VAL A 7 3.59 8.32 -4.84
N VAL A 8 4.13 7.93 -3.69
CA VAL A 8 5.38 7.17 -3.68
C VAL A 8 5.14 5.73 -4.20
N MET A 9 3.93 5.17 -4.14
CA MET A 9 3.62 3.90 -4.82
C MET A 9 3.65 4.07 -6.34
N LEU A 10 3.01 5.12 -6.86
CA LEU A 10 3.02 5.41 -8.30
C LEU A 10 4.42 5.65 -8.84
N ILE A 11 5.32 6.28 -8.07
CA ILE A 11 6.73 6.44 -8.47
C ILE A 11 7.41 5.08 -8.68
N TYR A 12 7.22 4.12 -7.77
CA TYR A 12 7.80 2.78 -7.89
C TYR A 12 7.20 1.99 -9.06
N LEU A 13 5.89 2.07 -9.25
CA LEU A 13 5.21 1.43 -10.38
C LEU A 13 5.67 2.00 -11.72
N LYS A 14 5.82 3.33 -11.81
CA LYS A 14 6.34 4.01 -13.00
C LYS A 14 7.78 3.61 -13.27
N HIS A 15 8.61 3.52 -12.24
CA HIS A 15 10.00 3.12 -12.37
C HIS A 15 10.12 1.68 -12.88
N ALA A 16 9.37 0.74 -12.29
CA ALA A 16 9.36 -0.66 -12.71
C ALA A 16 8.90 -0.84 -14.17
N LEU A 17 7.92 -0.05 -14.64
CA LEU A 17 7.51 -0.09 -16.05
C LEU A 17 8.55 0.54 -17.00
N ALA A 18 9.23 1.60 -16.56
CA ALA A 18 10.23 2.28 -17.38
C ALA A 18 11.44 1.38 -17.70
N GLU A 19 11.74 0.40 -16.84
CA GLU A 19 12.81 -0.56 -17.06
C GLU A 19 12.50 -1.59 -18.17
N LEU A 20 11.23 -1.80 -18.53
CA LEU A 20 10.83 -2.80 -19.52
C LEU A 20 11.06 -2.37 -20.99
N GLY A 21 11.28 -1.07 -21.26
CA GLY A 21 11.43 -0.55 -22.62
C GLY A 21 10.10 -0.26 -23.35
N PRO A 22 10.12 0.03 -24.67
CA PRO A 22 9.01 0.67 -25.39
C PRO A 22 7.81 -0.24 -25.74
N ASN A 23 7.96 -1.56 -25.77
CA ASN A 23 6.88 -2.50 -26.12
C ASN A 23 6.89 -3.76 -25.24
N PRO A 24 6.61 -3.63 -23.93
CA PRO A 24 6.50 -4.78 -23.06
C PRO A 24 5.25 -5.60 -23.36
N ASP A 25 5.37 -6.93 -23.32
CA ASP A 25 4.22 -7.81 -23.33
C ASP A 25 3.45 -7.75 -21.99
N THR A 26 2.19 -8.17 -22.01
CA THR A 26 1.28 -8.16 -20.86
C THR A 26 1.89 -8.86 -19.64
N ALA A 27 2.55 -10.00 -19.84
CA ALA A 27 3.20 -10.75 -18.75
C ALA A 27 4.35 -9.96 -18.11
N GLN A 28 5.10 -9.18 -18.91
CA GLN A 28 6.19 -8.34 -18.42
C GLN A 28 5.66 -7.16 -17.61
N VAL A 29 4.56 -6.53 -18.07
CA VAL A 29 3.88 -5.46 -17.33
C VAL A 29 3.35 -5.98 -15.98
N GLU A 30 2.72 -7.16 -15.97
CA GLU A 30 2.23 -7.79 -14.73
C GLU A 30 3.36 -8.10 -13.74
N ALA A 31 4.48 -8.64 -14.23
CA ALA A 31 5.65 -8.91 -13.41
C ALA A 31 6.27 -7.63 -12.81
N ALA A 32 6.45 -6.59 -13.63
CA ALA A 32 7.05 -5.33 -13.19
C ALA A 32 6.16 -4.59 -12.17
N VAL A 33 4.84 -4.54 -12.38
CA VAL A 33 3.94 -3.93 -11.38
C VAL A 33 3.97 -4.70 -10.07
N ARG A 34 4.00 -6.04 -10.12
CA ARG A 34 4.11 -6.87 -8.92
C ARG A 34 5.42 -6.59 -8.18
N GLU A 35 6.55 -6.57 -8.89
CA GLU A 35 7.86 -6.30 -8.30
C GLU A 35 7.94 -4.88 -7.71
N GLY A 36 7.53 -3.87 -8.48
CA GLY A 36 7.47 -2.48 -8.03
C GLY A 36 6.58 -2.27 -6.80
N ALA A 37 5.45 -2.98 -6.72
CA ALA A 37 4.59 -2.96 -5.53
C ALA A 37 5.25 -3.65 -4.33
N LEU A 38 5.97 -4.76 -4.54
CA LEU A 38 6.61 -5.54 -3.48
C LEU A 38 7.71 -4.76 -2.74
N LEU A 39 8.44 -3.89 -3.45
CA LEU A 39 9.46 -3.02 -2.86
C LEU A 39 8.92 -2.12 -1.74
N ARG A 40 7.60 -1.86 -1.75
CA ARG A 40 6.92 -0.99 -0.76
C ARG A 40 6.30 -1.77 0.39
N VAL A 41 6.24 -3.11 0.33
CA VAL A 41 5.67 -3.94 1.41
C VAL A 41 6.48 -3.79 2.68
N ARG A 42 7.81 -3.95 2.61
CA ARG A 42 8.69 -3.92 3.78
C ARG A 42 8.61 -2.58 4.53
N PRO A 43 8.74 -1.41 3.87
CA PRO A 43 8.59 -0.13 4.56
C PRO A 43 7.21 0.09 5.16
N LYS A 44 6.13 -0.27 4.46
CA LYS A 44 4.75 -0.11 4.98
C LYS A 44 4.51 -1.00 6.20
N ALA A 45 4.96 -2.25 6.14
CA ALA A 45 4.86 -3.19 7.25
C ALA A 45 5.67 -2.72 8.47
N MET A 46 6.86 -2.14 8.26
CA MET A 46 7.65 -1.54 9.34
C MET A 46 6.87 -0.45 10.07
N THR A 47 6.25 0.47 9.35
CA THR A 47 5.46 1.55 9.97
C THR A 47 4.29 0.98 10.77
N VAL A 48 3.54 0.04 10.20
CA VAL A 48 2.42 -0.63 10.89
C VAL A 48 2.90 -1.32 12.17
N ALA A 49 4.00 -2.08 12.11
CA ALA A 49 4.57 -2.75 13.27
C ALA A 49 4.97 -1.78 14.39
N VAL A 50 5.60 -0.64 14.05
CA VAL A 50 5.98 0.39 15.02
C VAL A 50 4.76 1.00 15.71
N ILE A 51 3.69 1.24 14.97
CA ILE A 51 2.44 1.80 15.52
C ILE A 51 1.80 0.81 16.49
N PHE A 52 1.71 -0.46 16.08
CA PHE A 52 1.21 -1.51 16.98
C PHE A 52 2.07 -1.59 18.24
N ALA A 53 3.40 -1.62 18.12
CA ALA A 53 4.27 -1.66 19.28
C ALA A 53 4.08 -0.45 20.22
N GLY A 54 3.89 0.76 19.68
CA GLY A 54 3.74 1.99 20.48
C GLY A 54 2.35 2.22 21.07
N LEU A 55 1.28 1.77 20.40
CA LEU A 55 -0.10 2.07 20.79
C LEU A 55 -0.85 0.88 21.40
N LEU A 56 -0.39 -0.36 21.17
CA LEU A 56 -1.02 -1.55 21.75
C LEU A 56 -1.11 -1.51 23.29
N PRO A 57 -0.09 -1.04 24.04
CA PRO A 57 -0.19 -0.93 25.49
C PRO A 57 -1.27 0.07 25.95
N ILE A 58 -1.48 1.14 25.18
CA ILE A 58 -2.48 2.17 25.49
C ILE A 58 -3.89 1.63 25.30
N LEU A 59 -4.10 0.77 24.30
CA LEU A 59 -5.39 0.12 24.07
C LEU A 59 -5.73 -0.92 25.14
N LEU A 60 -4.73 -1.64 25.66
CA LEU A 60 -4.92 -2.72 26.63
C LEU A 60 -4.92 -2.22 28.09
N GLY A 61 -4.37 -1.03 28.34
CA GLY A 61 -4.28 -0.47 29.69
C GLY A 61 -5.66 -0.11 30.25
N SER A 62 -5.98 -0.58 31.45
CA SER A 62 -7.17 -0.19 32.21
C SER A 62 -6.76 0.70 33.39
N GLY A 63 -7.21 1.94 33.41
CA GLY A 63 -6.90 2.92 34.45
C GLY A 63 -7.57 4.27 34.20
N THR A 64 -7.50 5.19 35.17
CA THR A 64 -8.09 6.54 35.05
C THR A 64 -7.52 7.26 33.82
N GLY A 65 -8.39 7.70 32.89
CA GLY A 65 -7.98 8.36 31.64
C GLY A 65 -7.75 7.41 30.45
N SER A 66 -7.73 6.08 30.66
CA SER A 66 -7.64 5.08 29.57
C SER A 66 -8.79 5.22 28.58
N GLU A 67 -10.01 5.46 29.05
CA GLU A 67 -11.17 5.59 28.17
C GLU A 67 -11.02 6.74 27.16
N VAL A 68 -10.41 7.85 27.56
CA VAL A 68 -10.15 8.99 26.67
C VAL A 68 -9.03 8.66 25.69
N MET A 69 -7.92 8.08 26.18
CA MET A 69 -6.77 7.74 25.35
C MET A 69 -7.10 6.66 24.31
N SER A 70 -7.89 5.65 24.68
CA SER A 70 -8.30 4.56 23.80
C SER A 70 -9.21 5.06 22.67
N ARG A 71 -10.10 6.02 22.94
CA ARG A 71 -10.94 6.68 21.90
C ARG A 71 -10.14 7.47 20.87
N ILE A 72 -8.94 7.94 21.22
CA ILE A 72 -8.03 8.65 20.31
C ILE A 72 -7.16 7.64 19.55
N ALA A 73 -6.61 6.64 20.24
CA ALA A 73 -5.69 5.66 19.67
C ALA A 73 -6.37 4.66 18.71
N ALA A 74 -7.60 4.24 19.00
CA ALA A 74 -8.33 3.26 18.18
C ALA A 74 -8.50 3.69 16.71
N PRO A 75 -9.04 4.90 16.39
CA PRO A 75 -9.16 5.34 15.00
C PRO A 75 -7.81 5.58 14.33
N MET A 76 -6.77 5.97 15.08
CA MET A 76 -5.42 6.11 14.53
C MET A 76 -4.87 4.77 14.03
N ILE A 77 -4.96 3.70 14.83
CA ILE A 77 -4.53 2.36 14.43
C ILE A 77 -5.36 1.86 13.24
N GLY A 78 -6.69 2.05 13.30
CA GLY A 78 -7.58 1.65 12.22
C GLY A 78 -7.19 2.32 10.89
N GLY A 79 -7.00 3.64 10.88
CA GLY A 79 -6.61 4.39 9.69
C GLY A 79 -5.21 4.04 9.18
N MET A 80 -4.24 3.87 10.08
CA MET A 80 -2.87 3.52 9.73
C MET A 80 -2.71 2.08 9.25
N LEU A 81 -3.61 1.17 9.63
CA LEU A 81 -3.62 -0.19 9.10
C LEU A 81 -4.34 -0.24 7.75
N THR A 82 -5.54 0.34 7.68
CA THR A 82 -6.42 0.21 6.51
C THR A 82 -5.89 0.99 5.30
N ALA A 83 -5.38 2.21 5.48
CA ALA A 83 -4.94 3.03 4.35
C ALA A 83 -3.73 2.46 3.58
N PRO A 84 -2.66 1.95 4.23
CA PRO A 84 -1.54 1.31 3.53
C PRO A 84 -1.93 -0.01 2.86
N LEU A 85 -2.78 -0.81 3.49
CA LEU A 85 -3.29 -2.06 2.91
C LEU A 85 -4.12 -1.78 1.66
N LEU A 86 -5.10 -0.88 1.77
CA LEU A 86 -5.96 -0.49 0.66
C LEU A 86 -5.13 0.11 -0.48
N SER A 87 -4.19 1.01 -0.18
CA SER A 87 -3.31 1.59 -1.22
C SER A 87 -2.36 0.57 -1.86
N MET A 88 -1.91 -0.45 -1.12
CA MET A 88 -1.03 -1.49 -1.66
C MET A 88 -1.79 -2.50 -2.54
N LEU A 89 -3.10 -2.67 -2.32
CA LEU A 89 -3.92 -3.53 -3.16
C LEU A 89 -4.51 -2.77 -4.35
N VAL A 90 -5.11 -1.60 -4.08
CA VAL A 90 -5.89 -0.83 -5.06
C VAL A 90 -5.00 -0.15 -6.09
N LEU A 91 -3.86 0.44 -5.70
CA LEU A 91 -3.02 1.16 -6.66
C LEU A 91 -2.37 0.24 -7.69
N PRO A 92 -1.73 -0.89 -7.33
CA PRO A 92 -1.18 -1.80 -8.33
C PRO A 92 -2.26 -2.39 -9.23
N ALA A 93 -3.42 -2.75 -8.68
CA ALA A 93 -4.54 -3.26 -9.46
C ALA A 93 -5.07 -2.20 -10.46
N ALA A 94 -5.31 -0.97 -10.00
CA ALA A 94 -5.74 0.12 -10.86
C ALA A 94 -4.68 0.46 -11.92
N TYR A 95 -3.41 0.44 -11.54
CA TYR A 95 -2.29 0.69 -12.46
C TYR A 95 -2.20 -0.38 -13.55
N LEU A 96 -2.37 -1.66 -13.21
CA LEU A 96 -2.44 -2.76 -14.18
C LEU A 96 -3.63 -2.61 -15.13
N LEU A 97 -4.81 -2.26 -14.62
CA LEU A 97 -5.98 -2.06 -15.46
C LEU A 97 -5.78 -0.94 -16.48
N LEU A 98 -5.10 0.14 -16.09
CA LEU A 98 -4.80 1.27 -16.98
C LEU A 98 -3.69 0.96 -17.99
N HIS A 99 -2.73 0.09 -17.65
CA HIS A 99 -1.56 -0.23 -18.49
C HIS A 99 -1.69 -1.57 -19.21
N ARG A 100 -2.83 -2.26 -19.11
CA ARG A 100 -3.08 -3.48 -19.89
C ARG A 100 -3.07 -3.12 -21.38
N PRO A 101 -2.18 -3.72 -22.19
CA PRO A 101 -2.30 -3.63 -23.64
C PRO A 101 -3.69 -4.15 -24.02
N LYS A 102 -4.44 -3.44 -24.87
CA LYS A 102 -5.75 -3.92 -25.36
C LYS A 102 -5.53 -5.33 -25.94
N SER A 103 -5.97 -6.37 -25.23
CA SER A 103 -5.94 -7.71 -25.80
C SER A 103 -6.81 -7.69 -27.04
N LYS A 104 -6.23 -8.02 -28.21
CA LYS A 104 -7.06 -8.35 -29.38
C LYS A 104 -8.05 -9.43 -28.94
N PRO A 105 -9.36 -9.28 -29.26
CA PRO A 105 -10.36 -10.27 -28.88
C PRO A 105 -9.92 -11.61 -29.47
N VAL A 106 -9.90 -12.63 -28.62
CA VAL A 106 -9.69 -14.02 -29.02
C VAL A 106 -10.90 -14.38 -29.90
N SER A 107 -10.66 -14.53 -31.20
CA SER A 107 -11.59 -15.07 -32.19
C SER A 107 -11.62 -16.59 -32.13
#